data_AF-A0A5C8M9R9-F1
#
_entry.id   AF-A0A5C8M9R9-F1
#
_cell.length_a   1.000
_cell.length_b   1.000
_cell.length_c   1.000
_cell.angle_alpha   90.00
_cell.angle_beta   90.00
_cell.angle_gamma   90.00
#
_symmetry.space_group_name_H-M   'P 1'
#
loop_
_entity.id
_entity.type
_entity.pdbx_description
1 polymer ?
#
loop_
_entity_poly.entity_id
_entity_poly.type
_entity_poly.pdbx_seq_one_letter_code
_entity_poly.pdbx_strand_id
1 'polypeptide(L)'
;VIIDEAHKLKNNKTKNYEFVQNLKKKFCLLLTATPIQNRIEEIFNLVSLLKPGHLGNAEYFAKTYGKTRSLQTNEHLKALINKVMIRNRRVDT
;
A
#
# COMPACT_ATOMS: atom_id res chain seq x y z
N VAL A 1 8.86 7.76 -11.70
CA VAL A 1 8.31 8.70 -10.70
C VAL A 1 8.76 8.23 -9.33
N ILE A 2 9.41 9.11 -8.57
CA ILE A 2 9.82 8.83 -7.19
C ILE A 2 9.02 9.78 -6.31
N ILE A 3 8.39 9.23 -5.27
CA ILE A 3 7.59 10.01 -4.32
C ILE A 3 8.15 9.78 -2.94
N ASP A 4 8.64 10.86 -2.35
CA ASP A 4 9.06 10.88 -0.96
C ASP A 4 7.87 11.22 -0.04
N GLU A 5 7.97 10.79 1.21
CA GLU A 5 6.92 10.91 2.23
C GLU A 5 5.57 10.33 1.77
N ALA A 6 5.61 9.12 1.22
CA ALA A 6 4.46 8.43 0.66
C ALA A 6 3.30 8.24 1.67
N HIS A 7 3.54 8.39 2.97
CA HIS A 7 2.48 8.45 3.98
C HIS A 7 1.44 9.54 3.70
N LYS A 8 1.78 10.60 2.95
CA LYS A 8 0.85 11.64 2.46
C LYS A 8 -0.18 11.11 1.46
N LEU A 9 0.05 9.94 0.86
CA LEU A 9 -0.82 9.31 -0.14
C LEU A 9 -1.69 8.18 0.43
N LYS A 10 -1.73 8.02 1.75
CA LYS A 10 -2.47 6.92 2.39
C LYS A 10 -4.00 7.00 2.24
N ASN A 11 -4.52 8.20 1.96
CA ASN A 11 -5.96 8.47 1.79
C ASN A 11 -6.28 8.79 0.33
N ASN A 12 -7.10 7.94 -0.29
CA ASN A 12 -7.52 8.07 -1.68
C ASN A 12 -8.44 9.26 -1.97
N LYS A 13 -9.01 9.90 -0.96
CA LYS A 13 -9.87 11.10 -1.09
C LYS A 13 -9.07 12.41 -1.19
N THR A 14 -7.75 12.35 -1.16
CA THR A 14 -6.90 13.55 -1.16
C THR A 14 -6.52 13.95 -2.59
N LYS A 15 -6.38 15.26 -2.83
CA LYS A 15 -5.89 15.79 -4.12
C LYS A 15 -4.51 15.24 -4.51
N ASN A 16 -3.65 15.01 -3.51
CA ASN A 16 -2.32 14.42 -3.75
C ASN A 16 -2.41 13.00 -4.30
N TYR A 17 -3.33 12.19 -3.76
CA TYR A 17 -3.56 10.84 -4.27
C TYR A 17 -4.08 10.86 -5.70
N GLU A 18 -5.12 11.66 -5.97
CA GLU A 18 -5.70 11.82 -7.30
C GLU A 18 -4.66 12.29 -8.32
N PHE A 19 -3.85 13.28 -7.96
CA PHE A 19 -2.75 13.76 -8.79
C PHE A 19 -1.79 12.62 -9.17
N VAL A 20 -1.31 11.86 -8.18
CA VAL A 20 -0.36 10.75 -8.38
C VAL A 20 -0.96 9.57 -9.15
N GLN A 21 -2.27 9.34 -9.00
CA GLN A 21 -3.01 8.33 -9.75
C GLN A 21 -3.09 8.68 -11.24
N ASN A 22 -3.27 9.96 -11.57
CA ASN A 22 -3.40 10.44 -12.94
C ASN A 22 -2.05 10.56 -13.68
N LEU A 23 -0.92 10.44 -12.99
CA LEU A 23 0.40 10.44 -13.61
C LEU A 23 0.64 9.17 -14.44
N LYS A 24 0.90 9.33 -15.74
CA LYS A 24 1.41 8.24 -16.59
C LYS A 24 2.82 7.88 -16.17
N LYS A 25 3.00 6.70 -15.57
CA LYS A 25 4.29 6.24 -15.03
C LYS A 25 4.57 4.79 -15.43
N LYS A 26 5.74 4.56 -16.05
CA LYS A 26 6.27 3.21 -16.31
C LYS A 26 6.91 2.59 -15.06
N PHE A 27 7.54 3.44 -14.24
CA PHE A 27 8.17 3.07 -12.97
C PHE A 27 7.72 4.02 -11.87
N CYS A 28 7.38 3.46 -10.71
CA CYS A 28 6.97 4.21 -9.52
C CYS A 28 7.75 3.68 -8.30
N LEU A 29 8.33 4.57 -7.51
CA LEU A 29 8.99 4.25 -6.25
C LEU A 29 8.39 5.13 -5.16
N LEU A 30 7.91 4.51 -4.08
CA LEU A 30 7.36 5.19 -2.91
C LEU A 30 8.36 5.04 -1.76
N LEU A 31 8.75 6.17 -1.17
CA LEU A 31 9.65 6.23 -0.02
C LEU A 31 8.87 6.77 1.18
N THR A 32 9.03 6.15 2.34
CA THR A 32 8.46 6.66 3.59
C THR A 32 9.30 6.18 4.77
N ALA A 33 9.66 7.09 5.66
CA ALA A 33 10.29 6.75 6.93
C ALA A 33 9.28 6.32 8.00
N THR A 34 8.01 6.70 7.83
CA THR A 34 6.95 6.38 8.79
C THR A 34 6.27 5.06 8.45
N PRO A 35 6.02 4.20 9.46
CA PRO A 35 5.27 2.98 9.24
C PRO A 35 3.82 3.34 8.89
N ILE A 36 3.31 2.74 7.81
CA ILE A 36 1.89 2.77 7.47
C ILE A 36 1.11 2.25 8.69
N GLN A 37 0.02 2.91 9.09
CA GLN A 37 -0.62 2.73 10.41
C GLN A 37 -1.41 1.40 10.53
N ASN A 38 -1.01 0.33 9.84
CA ASN A 38 -1.66 -0.98 9.80
C ASN A 38 -3.16 -0.96 9.44
N ARG A 39 -3.66 0.17 8.93
CA ARG A 39 -4.98 0.25 8.30
C ARG A 39 -4.89 -0.39 6.93
N ILE A 40 -5.73 -1.40 6.73
CA ILE A 40 -5.76 -2.21 5.52
C ILE A 40 -6.05 -1.34 4.28
N GLU A 41 -6.91 -0.32 4.43
CA GLU A 41 -7.19 0.68 3.39
C GLU A 41 -5.97 1.52 2.99
N GLU A 42 -5.12 1.92 3.95
CA GLU A 42 -3.92 2.72 3.65
C GLU A 42 -2.93 1.90 2.81
N ILE A 43 -2.76 0.62 3.16
CA ILE A 43 -1.92 -0.31 2.40
C ILE A 43 -2.48 -0.50 1.00
N PHE A 44 -3.79 -0.70 0.87
CA PHE A 44 -4.45 -0.86 -0.42
C PHE A 44 -4.19 0.34 -1.33
N ASN A 45 -4.40 1.55 -0.81
CA ASN A 45 -4.22 2.79 -1.57
C ASN A 45 -2.77 2.92 -2.07
N LEU A 46 -1.78 2.69 -1.20
CA LEU A 46 -0.37 2.81 -1.58
C LEU A 46 0.07 1.75 -2.58
N VAL A 47 -0.31 0.49 -2.37
CA VAL A 47 0.03 -0.61 -3.29
C VAL A 47 -0.69 -0.44 -4.62
N SER A 48 -1.93 0.06 -4.63
CA SER A 48 -2.67 0.33 -5.87
C SER A 48 -2.03 1.44 -6.70
N LEU A 49 -1.46 2.48 -6.06
CA LEU A 49 -0.69 3.51 -6.77
C LEU A 49 0.64 3.00 -7.32
N LEU A 50 1.27 2.07 -6.62
CA LEU A 50 2.56 1.48 -7.01
C LEU A 50 2.39 0.46 -8.13
N LYS A 51 1.43 -0.45 -7.97
CA LYS A 51 1.16 -1.59 -8.86
C LYS A 51 -0.36 -1.87 -8.92
N PRO A 52 -1.10 -1.17 -9.79
CA PRO A 52 -2.53 -1.37 -9.96
C PRO A 52 -2.88 -2.84 -10.20
N GLY A 53 -3.91 -3.35 -9.52
CA GLY A 53 -4.40 -4.73 -9.64
C GLY A 53 -3.67 -5.78 -8.79
N HIS A 54 -2.53 -5.47 -8.15
CA HIS A 54 -1.77 -6.44 -7.34
C HIS A 54 -2.55 -7.00 -6.13
N LEU A 55 -3.46 -6.20 -5.56
CA LEU A 55 -4.33 -6.59 -4.45
C LEU A 55 -5.78 -6.85 -4.88
N GLY A 56 -6.05 -6.90 -6.19
CA GLY A 56 -7.41 -6.91 -6.74
C GLY A 56 -8.08 -5.54 -6.69
N ASN A 57 -9.41 -5.52 -6.80
CA ASN A 57 -10.21 -4.30 -6.69
C ASN A 57 -10.59 -4.00 -5.23
N ALA A 58 -11.04 -2.77 -4.96
CA ALA A 58 -11.34 -2.31 -3.61
C ALA A 58 -12.43 -3.14 -2.91
N GLU A 59 -13.46 -3.56 -3.64
CA GLU A 59 -14.57 -4.35 -3.10
C GLU A 59 -14.12 -5.75 -2.67
N TYR A 60 -13.40 -6.45 -3.56
CA TYR A 60 -12.80 -7.75 -3.27
C TYR A 60 -11.84 -7.66 -2.09
N PHE A 61 -11.00 -6.61 -2.06
CA PHE A 61 -10.03 -6.42 -1.00
C PHE A 61 -10.72 -6.16 0.35
N ALA A 62 -11.74 -5.30 0.39
CA ALA A 62 -12.53 -5.02 1.59
C ALA A 62 -13.28 -6.27 2.08
N LYS A 63 -13.83 -7.08 1.17
CA LYS A 63 -14.51 -8.34 1.52
C LYS A 63 -13.53 -9.37 2.09
N THR A 64 -12.36 -9.51 1.47
CA THR A 64 -11.35 -10.52 1.83
C THR A 64 -10.60 -10.17 3.11
N TYR A 65 -10.25 -8.89 3.30
CA TYR A 65 -9.36 -8.45 4.37
C TYR A 65 -10.05 -7.54 5.43
N GLY A 66 -11.26 -7.03 5.17
CA GLY A 66 -11.88 -5.97 6.00
C GLY A 66 -12.75 -6.43 7.17
N LYS A 67 -13.40 -7.60 7.11
CA LYS A 67 -14.39 -8.02 8.13
C LYS A 67 -13.95 -9.13 9.09
N THR A 68 -13.03 -10.01 8.70
CA THR A 68 -12.62 -11.14 9.55
C THR A 68 -11.12 -11.35 9.42
N ARG A 69 -10.38 -10.82 10.40
CA ARG A 69 -8.93 -11.03 10.50
C ARG A 69 -8.64 -12.43 11.03
N SER A 70 -8.75 -13.43 10.15
CA SER A 70 -8.15 -14.73 10.43
C SER A 70 -6.62 -14.58 10.41
N LEU A 71 -5.91 -15.39 11.21
CA LEU A 71 -4.45 -15.44 11.18
C LEU A 71 -3.94 -15.74 9.76
N GLN A 72 -4.61 -16.65 9.04
CA GLN A 72 -4.27 -17.03 7.67
C GLN A 72 -4.38 -15.84 6.69
N THR A 73 -5.46 -15.07 6.78
CA THR A 73 -5.69 -13.89 5.93
C THR A 73 -4.62 -12.82 6.15
N ASN A 74 -4.18 -12.62 7.41
CA ASN A 74 -3.11 -11.68 7.74
C ASN A 74 -1.75 -12.12 7.21
N GLU A 75 -1.41 -13.41 7.33
CA GLU A 75 -0.16 -13.96 6.79
C GLU A 75 -0.14 -13.87 5.26
N HIS A 76 -1.26 -14.19 4.62
CA HIS A 76 -1.40 -14.02 3.17
C HIS A 76 -1.21 -12.56 2.73
N LEU A 77 -1.84 -11.61 3.43
CA LEU A 77 -1.68 -10.18 3.16
C LEU A 77 -0.22 -9.73 3.35
N LYS A 78 0.44 -10.15 4.42
CA LYS A 78 1.86 -9.86 4.65
C LYS A 78 2.73 -10.39 3.51
N ALA A 79 2.47 -11.61 3.05
CA ALA A 79 3.21 -12.20 1.93
C ALA A 79 3.04 -11.39 0.63
N LEU A 80 1.84 -10.88 0.35
CA LEU A 80 1.60 -10.02 -0.81
C LEU A 80 2.31 -8.66 -0.69
N ILE A 81 2.35 -8.08 0.50
CA ILE A 81 3.02 -6.80 0.77
C ILE A 81 4.54 -6.96 0.67
N ASN A 82 5.11 -8.03 1.21
CA ASN A 82 6.55 -8.29 1.18
C ASN A 82 7.11 -8.45 -0.24
N LYS A 83 6.26 -8.77 -1.23
CA LYS A 83 6.66 -8.80 -2.65
C LYS A 83 6.88 -7.41 -3.27
N VAL A 84 6.35 -6.35 -2.65
CA VAL A 84 6.36 -4.97 -3.19
C VAL A 84 6.97 -3.95 -2.24
N MET A 85 7.23 -4.34 -0.98
CA MET A 85 7.75 -3.48 0.07
C MET A 85 9.04 -4.06 0.63
N ILE A 86 10.07 -3.21 0.71
CA ILE A 86 11.29 -3.47 1.45
C ILE A 86 11.26 -2.58 2.69
N ARG A 87 11.49 -3.17 3.87
CA ARG A 87 11.55 -2.44 5.14
C ARG A 87 12.68 -2.99 5.99
N ASN A 88 13.66 -2.14 6.29
CA ASN A 88 14.72 -2.43 7.25
C ASN A 88 14.38 -1.77 8.60
N ARG A 89 14.64 -2.44 9.71
CA ARG A 89 14.56 -1.83 11.05
C ARG A 89 15.96 -1.66 11.61
N ARG A 90 16.15 -0.68 12.48
CA ARG A 90 17.43 -0.46 13.17
C ARG A 90 17.89 -1.65 14.03
N VAL A 91 16.96 -2.52 14.44
CA VAL A 91 17.29 -3.76 15.17
C VAL A 91 17.82 -4.86 14.25
N ASP A 92 17.63 -4.71 12.94
CA ASP A 92 18.04 -5.69 11.93
C ASP A 92 19.39 -5.32 11.28
N THR A 93 20.05 -4.24 11.74
CA THR A 93 21.34 -3.71 11.24
C THR A 93 22.31 -3.59 12.40
#